data_AF-A0A6B3FCQ8-F1
#
_entry.id   AF-A0A6B3FCQ8-F1
#
_cell.length_a   1.000
_cell.length_b   1.000
_cell.length_c   1.000
_cell.angle_alpha   90.00
_cell.angle_beta   90.00
_cell.angle_gamma   90.00
#
_symmetry.space_group_name_H-M   'P 1'
#
loop_
_entity.id
_entity.type
_entity.pdbx_description
1 polymer ?
#
loop_
_entity_poly.entity_id
_entity_poly.type
_entity_poly.pdbx_seq_one_letter_code
_entity_poly.pdbx_strand_id
1 'polypeptide(L)' 'AAYANASVVVERAGTGEILAVANHRDDQFNAAFQGTVAPGSTMKMITAAMLIDKGLTSANGPAPCPD' A
#
# COMPACT_ATOMS: atom_id res chain seq x y z
N ALA A 1 21.36 -10.73 -2.55
CA ALA A 1 20.89 -9.33 -2.55
C ALA A 1 20.32 -8.99 -1.18
N ALA A 2 20.34 -7.72 -0.74
CA ALA A 2 19.83 -7.32 0.57
C ALA A 2 18.30 -7.55 0.75
N TYR A 3 17.54 -7.65 -0.35
CA TYR A 3 16.10 -7.89 -0.35
C TYR A 3 15.70 -8.92 -1.42
N ALA A 4 15.89 -10.21 -1.13
CA ALA A 4 15.71 -11.30 -2.09
C ALA A 4 14.25 -11.59 -2.51
N ASN A 5 13.27 -10.90 -1.92
CA ASN A 5 11.83 -11.11 -2.14
C ASN A 5 11.08 -9.77 -2.22
N ALA A 6 11.48 -8.91 -3.15
CA ALA A 6 10.88 -7.59 -3.33
C ALA A 6 10.05 -7.53 -4.63
N SER A 7 9.00 -6.73 -4.63
CA SER A 7 8.10 -6.55 -5.77
C SER A 7 7.66 -5.09 -5.89
N VAL A 8 7.43 -4.63 -7.12
CA VAL A 8 6.90 -3.30 -7.41
C VAL A 8 5.93 -3.36 -8.59
N VAL A 9 4.87 -2.55 -8.50
CA VAL A 9 3.92 -2.26 -9.59
C VAL A 9 3.84 -0.74 -9.72
N VAL A 10 3.87 -0.25 -10.96
CA VAL A 10 3.67 1.17 -11.27
C VAL A 10 2.40 1.31 -12.08
N GLU A 11 1.49 2.17 -11.62
CA GLU A 11 0.18 2.38 -12.25
C GLU A 11 0.00 3.85 -12.64
N ARG A 12 -0.73 4.10 -13.73
CA ARG A 12 -1.20 5.44 -14.08
C ARG A 12 -2.38 5.82 -13.18
N ALA A 13 -2.15 6.77 -12.28
CA ALA A 13 -3.20 7.35 -11.44
C ALA A 13 -4.41 7.82 -12.28
N GLY A 14 -5.61 7.52 -11.82
CA GLY A 14 -6.88 7.86 -12.48
C GLY A 14 -7.40 6.83 -13.49
N THR A 15 -6.54 6.01 -14.09
CA THR A 15 -6.96 4.93 -15.03
C THR A 15 -6.66 3.53 -14.53
N GLY A 16 -5.67 3.37 -13.65
CA GLY A 16 -5.21 2.06 -13.19
C GLY A 16 -4.39 1.27 -14.24
N GLU A 17 -4.00 1.90 -15.36
CA GLU A 17 -3.13 1.25 -16.36
C GLU A 17 -1.78 0.87 -15.72
N ILE A 18 -1.40 -0.41 -15.82
CA ILE A 18 -0.10 -0.89 -15.34
C ILE A 18 0.99 -0.48 -16.33
N LEU A 19 1.91 0.38 -15.89
CA LEU A 19 3.01 0.89 -16.71
C LEU A 19 4.28 0.02 -16.59
N ALA A 20 4.49 -0.60 -15.43
CA ALA A 20 5.64 -1.48 -15.19
C ALA A 20 5.38 -2.44 -14.01
N VAL A 21 6.02 -3.62 -14.06
CA VAL A 21 6.02 -4.63 -13.00
C VAL A 21 7.43 -5.21 -12.88
N ALA A 22 7.91 -5.41 -11.65
CA ALA A 22 9.15 -6.13 -11.40
C ALA A 22 9.07 -6.96 -10.11
N ASN A 23 9.65 -8.16 -10.16
CA ASN A 23 9.85 -9.06 -9.02
C ASN A 23 11.34 -9.39 -8.92
N HIS A 24 11.95 -9.16 -7.77
CA HIS A 24 13.32 -9.58 -7.48
C HIS A 24 13.26 -10.87 -6.66
N ARG A 25 13.27 -12.01 -7.37
CA ARG A 25 13.12 -13.38 -6.83
C ARG A 25 13.74 -14.40 -7.79
N ASP A 26 14.20 -15.54 -7.27
CA ASP A 26 14.74 -16.65 -8.07
C ASP A 26 13.71 -17.75 -8.38
N ASP A 27 12.55 -17.72 -7.72
CA ASP A 27 11.49 -18.73 -7.81
C ASP A 27 10.47 -18.48 -8.93
N GLN A 28 10.67 -17.44 -9.74
CA GLN A 28 9.79 -17.01 -10.84
C GLN A 28 8.34 -16.69 -10.40
N PHE A 29 8.07 -16.58 -9.10
CA PHE A 29 6.74 -16.28 -8.60
C PHE A 29 6.39 -14.81 -8.84
N ASN A 30 5.22 -14.54 -9.42
CA ASN A 30 4.74 -13.18 -9.63
C ASN A 30 4.11 -12.60 -8.36
N ALA A 31 4.94 -12.32 -7.36
CA ALA A 31 4.51 -11.79 -6.07
C ALA A 31 3.81 -10.42 -6.19
N ALA A 32 4.12 -9.63 -7.22
CA ALA A 32 3.45 -8.35 -7.49
C ALA A 32 1.94 -8.48 -7.71
N PHE A 33 1.46 -9.60 -8.29
CA PHE A 33 0.04 -9.82 -8.58
C PHE A 33 -0.60 -10.96 -7.79
N GLN A 34 0.19 -11.92 -7.34
CA GLN A 34 -0.31 -13.15 -6.70
C GLN A 34 0.10 -13.26 -5.23
N GLY A 35 0.94 -12.34 -4.73
CA GLY A 35 1.40 -12.34 -3.35
C GLY A 35 0.28 -12.01 -2.38
N THR A 36 0.15 -12.80 -1.32
CA THR A 36 -0.78 -12.55 -0.21
C THR A 36 0.02 -12.29 1.05
N VAL A 37 0.04 -11.04 1.50
CA VAL A 37 0.75 -10.62 2.72
C VAL A 37 -0.15 -9.70 3.54
N ALA A 38 0.03 -9.67 4.85
CA ALA A 38 -0.62 -8.65 5.66
C ALA A 38 -0.08 -7.26 5.23
N PRO A 39 -0.95 -6.29 4.90
CA PRO A 39 -0.53 -4.99 4.36
C PRO A 39 0.23 -4.11 5.37
N GLY A 40 0.14 -4.43 6.67
CA GLY A 40 0.80 -3.66 7.72
C GLY A 40 0.34 -2.19 7.73
N SER A 41 1.26 -1.26 7.95
CA SER A 41 0.94 0.18 8.02
C SER A 41 0.42 0.76 6.70
N THR A 42 0.57 0.11 5.54
CA THR A 42 -0.03 0.60 4.29
C THR A 42 -1.56 0.60 4.32
N MET A 43 -2.16 -0.31 5.10
CA MET A 43 -3.61 -0.33 5.35
C MET A 43 -4.11 0.93 6.07
N LYS A 44 -3.22 1.70 6.73
CA LYS A 44 -3.59 2.96 7.38
C LYS A 44 -4.16 3.99 6.40
N MET A 45 -3.84 3.89 5.10
CA MET A 45 -4.44 4.74 4.07
C MET A 45 -5.97 4.56 4.01
N ILE A 46 -6.45 3.32 4.01
CA ILE A 46 -7.88 3.01 3.97
C ILE A 46 -8.57 3.48 5.25
N THR A 47 -7.97 3.19 6.42
CA THR A 47 -8.57 3.59 7.69
C THR A 47 -8.57 5.11 7.88
N ALA A 48 -7.51 5.80 7.45
CA ALA A 48 -7.46 7.26 7.51
C ALA A 48 -8.51 7.89 6.59
N ALA A 49 -8.62 7.41 5.35
CA ALA A 49 -9.65 7.87 4.42
C ALA A 49 -11.06 7.67 4.98
N MET A 50 -11.33 6.51 5.59
CA MET A 50 -12.62 6.24 6.23
C MET A 50 -12.92 7.21 7.38
N LEU A 51 -11.96 7.46 8.27
CA LEU A 51 -12.17 8.39 9.39
C LEU A 51 -12.45 9.83 8.91
N ILE A 52 -11.77 10.27 7.85
CA ILE A 52 -11.99 11.58 7.24
C ILE A 52 -13.36 11.63 6.53
N ASP A 53 -13.71 10.62 5.75
CA ASP A 53 -15.00 10.51 5.03
C ASP A 53 -16.19 10.52 6.00
N LYS A 54 -16.02 9.90 7.18
CA LYS A 54 -17.02 9.91 8.26
C LYS A 54 -17.01 11.18 9.12
N GLY A 55 -16.14 12.14 8.84
CA GLY A 55 -16.03 13.38 9.60
C GLY A 55 -15.55 13.17 11.05
N LEU A 56 -14.92 12.02 11.35
CA LEU A 56 -14.41 11.70 12.69
C LEU A 56 -13.05 12.33 12.95
N THR A 57 -12.34 12.74 11.90
CA THR A 57 -11.09 13.49 11.98
C THR A 57 -10.89 14.36 10.74
N SER A 58 -9.86 15.18 10.74
CA SER A 58 -9.39 15.90 9.56
C SER A 58 -7.90 15.66 9.35
N ALA A 59 -7.43 15.84 8.11
CA ALA A 59 -6.01 15.68 7.78
C ALA A 59 -5.08 16.59 8.59
N ASN A 60 -5.59 17.73 9.08
CA ASN A 60 -4.84 18.74 9.81
C ASN A 60 -5.18 18.78 11.32
N GLY A 61 -6.08 17.91 11.78
CA GLY A 61 -6.53 17.88 13.18
C GLY A 61 -5.59 17.06 14.07
N PRO A 62 -5.57 17.32 15.39
CA PRO A 62 -4.83 16.48 16.31
C PRO A 62 -5.42 15.07 16.35
N ALA A 63 -4.57 14.06 16.54
CA ALA A 63 -5.05 12.73 16.86
C ALA A 63 -5.58 12.72 18.32
N PRO A 64 -6.72 12.07 18.60
CA PRO A 64 -7.28 11.98 19.96
C PRO A 64 -6.54 10.92 20.79
N CYS A 65 -5.20 10.97 20.81
CA CYS A 65 -4.38 10.09 21.62
C CYS A 65 -4.26 10.68 23.05
N PRO A 66 -4.43 9.87 24.10
CA PRO A 66 -4.03 10.27 25.45
C PRO A 66 -2.52 10.53 25.53
N ASP A 67 -2.11 11.25 26.57
CA ASP A 67 -0.71 11.38 26.96
C ASP A 67 -0.12 10.05 27.46
#